data_AF-A0A4T0WZX1-F1
#
_entry.id   AF-A0A4T0WZX1-F1
#
_cell.length_a   1.000
_cell.length_b   1.000
_cell.length_c   1.000
_cell.angle_alpha   90.00
_cell.angle_beta   90.00
_cell.angle_gamma   90.00
#
_symmetry.space_group_name_H-M   'P 1'
#
loop_
_entity.id
_entity.type
_entity.pdbx_description
1 polymer ?
#
loop_
_entity_poly.entity_id
_entity_poly.type
_entity_poly.pdbx_seq_one_letter_code
_entity_poly.pdbx_strand_id
1 'polypeptide(L)'
;MAVPYSKTNDDIEIQLQTNYISHFLLTDRLIDLMTSTQSDEEAKTLVKGSGVVVNKFGAKINDPRIIFLSSIGHWFTPFHFSLDSQFNYHPDIFFTLLRYGMAKCAGIQFAKSLARRHPSVLSVAVHPGIVLNTNLFNHLTNLPLIGTIYWILFQIFDWIIGVSNEEGSYATLKCALSDDLYTCRDNGKYFMTYGVESTPSWIANNEKYGDESWAWTIELLRKKGHDIKSL
;
A
#
# COMPACT_ATOMS: atom_id res chain seq x y z
N MET A 1 13.29 -4.30 0.44
CA MET A 1 12.16 -4.25 1.41
C MET A 1 12.49 -5.23 2.54
N ALA A 2 11.99 -5.05 3.77
CA ALA A 2 12.38 -5.89 4.94
C ALA A 2 13.90 -5.95 5.18
N VAL A 3 14.53 -4.78 5.27
CA VAL A 3 15.99 -4.62 5.47
C VAL A 3 16.32 -4.25 6.93
N PRO A 4 17.56 -4.50 7.38
CA PRO A 4 18.01 -4.08 8.70
C PRO A 4 17.78 -2.60 8.98
N TYR A 5 17.73 -2.25 10.27
CA TYR A 5 17.52 -0.87 10.67
C TYR A 5 18.56 0.05 10.03
N SER A 6 18.08 1.05 9.33
CA SER A 6 18.86 2.17 8.85
C SER A 6 17.92 3.35 8.62
N LYS A 7 18.49 4.53 8.40
CA LYS A 7 17.74 5.73 8.07
C LYS A 7 18.08 6.19 6.66
N THR A 8 17.13 6.84 6.01
CA THR A 8 17.33 7.56 4.75
C THR A 8 18.15 8.83 4.97
N ASN A 9 18.42 9.54 3.87
CA ASN A 9 18.98 10.89 3.91
C ASN A 9 18.07 11.91 4.64
N ASP A 10 16.78 11.61 4.80
CA ASP A 10 15.83 12.46 5.50
C ASP A 10 15.72 12.12 7.00
N ASP A 11 16.61 11.26 7.53
CA ASP A 11 16.62 10.81 8.92
C ASP A 11 15.33 10.07 9.36
N ILE A 12 14.67 9.39 8.42
CA ILE A 12 13.50 8.54 8.70
C ILE A 12 13.89 7.08 8.50
N GLU A 13 13.33 6.17 9.31
CA GLU A 13 13.54 4.74 9.18
C GLU A 13 13.26 4.27 7.74
N ILE A 14 14.21 3.52 7.17
CA ILE A 14 14.28 3.21 5.74
C ILE A 14 13.02 2.53 5.22
N GLN A 15 12.42 1.61 5.97
CA GLN A 15 11.27 0.85 5.54
C GLN A 15 9.99 1.68 5.64
N LEU A 16 9.85 2.47 6.71
CA LEU A 16 8.73 3.37 6.91
C LEU A 16 8.70 4.45 5.82
N GLN A 17 9.84 5.09 5.54
CA GLN A 17 9.88 6.12 4.51
C GLN A 17 9.64 5.53 3.12
N THR A 18 10.37 4.47 2.76
CA THR A 18 10.33 3.91 1.40
C THR A 18 8.96 3.32 1.08
N ASN A 19 8.34 2.61 2.04
CA ASN A 19 7.12 1.86 1.77
C ASN A 19 5.84 2.61 2.13
N TYR A 20 5.91 3.76 2.79
CA TYR A 20 4.72 4.50 3.25
C TYR A 20 4.84 6.02 3.10
N ILE A 21 5.78 6.68 3.79
CA ILE A 21 5.80 8.16 3.86
C ILE A 21 6.03 8.81 2.49
N SER A 22 6.92 8.23 1.67
CA SER A 22 7.15 8.69 0.30
C SER A 22 5.89 8.60 -0.55
N HIS A 23 5.10 7.53 -0.39
CA HIS A 23 3.85 7.31 -1.12
C HIS A 23 2.73 8.23 -0.65
N PHE A 24 2.68 8.56 0.65
CA PHE A 24 1.77 9.57 1.19
C PHE A 24 2.06 10.93 0.54
N LEU A 25 3.32 11.37 0.57
CA LEU A 25 3.73 12.64 -0.03
C LEU A 25 3.50 12.64 -1.55
N LEU A 26 3.83 11.55 -2.25
CA LEU A 26 3.58 11.41 -3.68
C LEU A 26 2.08 11.56 -3.99
N THR A 27 1.21 11.00 -3.14
CA THR A 27 -0.23 11.12 -3.31
C THR A 27 -0.70 12.57 -3.16
N ASP A 28 -0.23 13.29 -2.14
CA ASP A 28 -0.52 14.74 -1.99
C ASP A 28 -0.15 15.53 -3.25
N ARG A 29 0.99 15.22 -3.87
CA ARG A 29 1.42 15.92 -5.10
C ARG A 29 0.58 15.60 -6.34
N LEU A 30 -0.11 14.47 -6.36
CA LEU A 30 -0.80 13.98 -7.56
C LEU A 30 -2.32 14.06 -7.46
N ILE A 31 -2.91 14.04 -6.27
CA ILE A 31 -4.34 13.79 -6.10
C ILE A 31 -5.20 14.87 -6.76
N ASP A 32 -4.83 16.15 -6.65
CA ASP A 32 -5.57 17.23 -7.31
C ASP A 32 -5.55 17.08 -8.84
N LEU A 33 -4.40 16.73 -9.42
CA LEU A 33 -4.28 16.47 -10.86
C LEU A 33 -5.09 15.24 -11.31
N MET A 34 -5.10 14.19 -10.48
CA MET A 34 -5.90 12.99 -10.74
C MET A 34 -7.39 13.31 -10.76
N THR A 35 -7.85 14.17 -9.84
CA THR A 35 -9.26 14.58 -9.77
C THR A 35 -9.62 15.65 -10.80
N SER A 36 -8.70 16.54 -11.20
CA SER A 36 -8.98 17.57 -12.22
C SER A 36 -9.26 16.98 -13.59
N THR A 37 -8.67 15.81 -13.89
CA THR A 37 -8.94 15.06 -15.12
C THR A 37 -10.40 14.61 -15.21
N GLN A 38 -11.10 14.41 -14.07
CA GLN A 38 -12.54 14.14 -14.06
C GLN A 38 -13.38 15.38 -14.37
N SER A 39 -12.89 16.60 -14.15
CA SER A 39 -13.65 17.84 -14.36
C SER A 39 -13.50 18.47 -15.75
N ASP A 40 -12.59 17.94 -16.58
CA ASP A 40 -12.35 18.45 -17.93
C ASP A 40 -13.44 17.95 -18.89
N GLU A 41 -14.51 18.73 -19.07
CA GLU A 41 -15.58 18.46 -20.02
C GLU A 41 -15.13 18.55 -21.48
N GLU A 42 -14.10 19.34 -21.80
CA GLU A 42 -13.55 19.44 -23.17
C GLU A 42 -12.79 18.16 -23.58
N ALA A 43 -12.20 17.46 -22.60
CA ALA A 43 -11.56 16.18 -22.82
C ALA A 43 -12.56 15.02 -23.00
N LYS A 44 -13.84 15.20 -22.64
CA LYS A 44 -14.86 14.14 -22.62
C LYS A 44 -15.69 14.11 -23.90
N THR A 45 -15.66 12.98 -24.59
CA THR A 45 -16.63 12.67 -25.65
C THR A 45 -17.56 11.57 -25.16
N LEU A 46 -18.87 11.83 -25.19
CA LEU A 46 -19.88 10.82 -24.92
C LEU A 46 -20.04 9.93 -26.16
N VAL A 47 -19.77 8.64 -26.03
CA VAL A 47 -19.97 7.68 -27.11
C VAL A 47 -21.48 7.51 -27.30
N LYS A 48 -21.99 8.01 -28.44
CA LYS A 48 -23.43 7.96 -28.76
C LYS A 48 -23.95 6.53 -28.65
N GLY A 49 -24.99 6.35 -27.83
CA GLY A 49 -25.70 5.09 -27.67
C GLY A 49 -25.12 4.10 -26.65
N SER A 50 -23.98 4.39 -26.00
CA SER A 50 -23.39 3.47 -25.02
C SER A 50 -23.38 3.99 -23.58
N GLY A 51 -23.59 5.29 -23.35
CA GLY A 51 -23.43 5.90 -22.03
C GLY A 51 -21.97 5.98 -21.54
N VAL A 52 -21.00 5.60 -22.38
CA VAL A 52 -19.57 5.61 -22.05
C VAL A 52 -18.97 6.97 -22.37
N VAL A 53 -18.24 7.53 -21.41
CA VAL A 53 -17.44 8.75 -21.61
C VAL A 53 -16.01 8.35 -21.92
N VAL A 54 -15.46 8.87 -23.03
CA VAL A 54 -14.07 8.64 -23.45
C VAL A 54 -13.28 9.95 -23.50
N ASN A 55 -11.96 9.87 -23.34
CA ASN A 55 -11.08 11.02 -23.52
C ASN A 55 -10.83 11.33 -25.01
N LYS A 56 -10.11 12.41 -25.31
CA LYS A 56 -9.72 12.79 -26.69
C LYS A 56 -8.94 11.74 -27.48
N PHE A 57 -8.44 10.69 -26.82
CA PHE A 57 -7.75 9.56 -27.44
C PHE A 57 -8.65 8.32 -27.60
N GLY A 58 -9.95 8.43 -27.27
CA GLY A 58 -10.90 7.33 -27.33
C GLY A 58 -10.83 6.35 -26.16
N ALA A 59 -10.04 6.64 -25.11
CA ALA A 59 -9.94 5.78 -23.93
C ALA A 59 -11.06 6.09 -22.93
N LYS A 60 -11.68 5.04 -22.36
CA LYS A 60 -12.73 5.17 -21.33
C LYS A 60 -12.23 5.96 -20.12
N ILE A 61 -13.04 6.90 -19.65
CA ILE A 61 -12.77 7.68 -18.44
C ILE A 61 -13.42 6.94 -17.26
N ASN A 62 -12.58 6.43 -16.36
CA ASN A 62 -12.99 5.80 -15.10
C ASN A 62 -12.68 6.75 -13.92
N ASP A 63 -13.28 6.47 -12.76
CA ASP A 63 -12.91 7.15 -11.52
C ASP A 63 -11.39 7.07 -11.29
N PRO A 64 -10.71 8.15 -10.83
CA PRO A 64 -9.32 8.11 -10.47
C PRO A 64 -9.13 7.09 -9.35
N ARG A 65 -8.08 6.28 -9.45
CA ARG A 65 -7.84 5.16 -8.55
C ARG A 65 -6.47 5.28 -7.92
N ILE A 66 -6.42 5.04 -6.61
CA ILE A 66 -5.18 4.91 -5.86
C ILE A 66 -5.15 3.51 -5.25
N ILE A 67 -4.17 2.71 -5.69
CA ILE A 67 -4.04 1.32 -5.30
C ILE A 67 -2.77 1.19 -4.50
N PHE A 68 -2.91 0.97 -3.20
CA PHE A 68 -1.77 0.85 -2.31
C PHE A 68 -1.33 -0.62 -2.19
N LEU A 69 -0.13 -0.93 -2.67
CA LEU A 69 0.45 -2.27 -2.57
C LEU A 69 1.00 -2.52 -1.16
N SER A 70 0.16 -3.14 -0.33
CA SER A 70 0.50 -3.64 0.99
C SER A 70 1.14 -5.05 0.91
N SER A 71 1.04 -5.84 1.97
CA SER A 71 1.62 -7.18 2.11
C SER A 71 0.93 -7.91 3.25
N ILE A 72 0.97 -9.25 3.25
CA ILE A 72 0.60 -10.04 4.43
C ILE A 72 1.46 -9.68 5.67
N GLY A 73 2.65 -9.10 5.46
CA GLY A 73 3.52 -8.65 6.54
C GLY A 73 2.92 -7.60 7.47
N HIS A 74 1.79 -6.95 7.12
CA HIS A 74 1.07 -6.07 8.05
C HIS A 74 0.59 -6.81 9.32
N TRP A 75 0.52 -8.15 9.31
CA TRP A 75 0.24 -8.97 10.50
C TRP A 75 1.41 -9.07 11.48
N PHE A 76 2.62 -8.64 11.11
CA PHE A 76 3.77 -8.61 12.02
C PHE A 76 3.68 -7.55 13.11
N THR A 77 2.66 -6.67 13.07
CA THR A 77 2.32 -5.73 14.13
C THR A 77 1.05 -6.18 14.87
N PRO A 78 1.15 -7.05 15.90
CA PRO A 78 -0.01 -7.58 16.61
C PRO A 78 -0.56 -6.62 17.68
N PHE A 79 0.02 -5.43 17.82
CA PHE A 79 -0.35 -4.41 18.81
C PHE A 79 -0.41 -3.03 18.16
N HIS A 80 -1.13 -2.11 18.79
CA HIS A 80 -1.16 -0.71 18.37
C HIS A 80 0.21 -0.05 18.58
N PHE A 81 0.68 0.73 17.60
CA PHE A 81 1.99 1.34 17.60
C PHE A 81 1.91 2.81 17.17
N SER A 82 2.89 3.60 17.62
CA SER A 82 3.19 4.90 17.03
C SER A 82 4.13 4.75 15.85
N LEU A 83 3.95 5.54 14.80
CA LEU A 83 4.88 5.59 13.66
C LEU A 83 6.25 6.20 14.04
N ASP A 84 6.33 6.88 15.19
CA ASP A 84 7.60 7.36 15.74
C ASP A 84 8.47 6.22 16.31
N SER A 85 7.86 5.08 16.62
CA SER A 85 8.54 3.93 17.21
C SER A 85 9.55 3.31 16.24
N GLN A 86 10.84 3.54 16.50
CA GLN A 86 11.92 3.09 15.62
C GLN A 86 12.20 1.58 15.69
N PHE A 87 11.89 0.94 16.81
CA PHE A 87 12.20 -0.49 17.07
C PHE A 87 13.63 -0.89 16.68
N ASN A 88 14.61 -0.04 17.00
CA ASN A 88 16.03 -0.30 16.74
C ASN A 88 16.66 -1.01 17.94
N TYR A 89 16.41 -2.30 18.08
CA TYR A 89 16.90 -3.13 19.18
C TYR A 89 17.60 -4.38 18.68
N HIS A 90 18.53 -4.91 19.47
CA HIS A 90 19.21 -6.17 19.15
C HIS A 90 18.52 -7.38 19.82
N PRO A 91 18.45 -8.53 19.12
CA PRO A 91 18.92 -8.75 17.76
C PRO A 91 17.92 -8.21 16.70
N ASP A 92 18.43 -7.45 15.73
CA ASP A 92 17.63 -6.65 14.78
C ASP A 92 16.72 -7.47 13.86
N ILE A 93 17.02 -8.76 13.70
CA ILE A 93 16.26 -9.68 12.86
C ILE A 93 14.78 -9.77 13.25
N PHE A 94 14.46 -9.72 14.55
CA PHE A 94 13.07 -9.77 15.03
C PHE A 94 12.33 -8.47 14.73
N PHE A 95 13.03 -7.34 14.78
CA PHE A 95 12.44 -6.02 14.59
C PHE A 95 12.39 -5.60 13.11
N THR A 96 13.18 -6.22 12.25
CA THR A 96 13.14 -6.00 10.78
C THR A 96 11.76 -6.27 10.20
N LEU A 97 11.15 -7.40 10.55
CA LEU A 97 9.80 -7.76 10.10
C LEU A 97 8.73 -6.90 10.77
N LEU A 98 8.93 -6.51 12.03
CA LEU A 98 8.02 -5.60 12.73
C LEU A 98 7.96 -4.23 12.02
N ARG A 99 9.12 -3.62 11.73
CA ARG A 99 9.20 -2.33 11.00
C ARG A 99 8.60 -2.41 9.60
N TYR A 100 8.87 -3.51 8.90
CA TYR A 100 8.20 -3.79 7.62
C TYR A 100 6.67 -3.84 7.77
N GLY A 101 6.20 -4.56 8.78
CA GLY A 101 4.78 -4.70 9.10
C GLY A 101 4.11 -3.37 9.44
N MET A 102 4.79 -2.51 10.21
CA MET A 102 4.32 -1.16 10.52
C MET A 102 4.07 -0.35 9.25
N ALA A 103 5.04 -0.34 8.32
CA ALA A 103 4.89 0.41 7.08
C ALA A 103 3.74 -0.13 6.19
N LYS A 104 3.59 -1.46 6.12
CA LYS A 104 2.50 -2.11 5.34
C LYS A 104 1.14 -1.95 5.99
N CYS A 105 1.08 -1.92 7.32
CA CYS A 105 -0.11 -1.61 8.10
C CYS A 105 -0.54 -0.14 7.90
N ALA A 106 0.39 0.80 8.02
CA ALA A 106 0.17 2.22 7.78
C ALA A 106 -0.32 2.50 6.35
N GLY A 107 0.18 1.75 5.38
CA GLY A 107 -0.31 1.79 4.00
C GLY A 107 -1.79 1.41 3.83
N ILE A 108 -2.27 0.38 4.54
CA ILE A 108 -3.68 -0.01 4.52
C ILE A 108 -4.54 1.07 5.20
N GLN A 109 -4.08 1.55 6.35
CA GLN A 109 -4.74 2.64 7.09
C GLN A 109 -4.83 3.91 6.25
N PHE A 110 -3.80 4.21 5.47
CA PHE A 110 -3.77 5.32 4.52
C PHE A 110 -4.81 5.15 3.42
N ALA A 111 -4.87 4.01 2.74
CA ALA A 111 -5.89 3.78 1.70
C ALA A 111 -7.32 3.94 2.26
N LYS A 112 -7.58 3.40 3.46
CA LYS A 112 -8.87 3.56 4.15
C LYS A 112 -9.18 5.00 4.54
N SER A 113 -8.18 5.73 5.01
CA SER A 113 -8.34 7.13 5.42
C SER A 113 -8.52 8.06 4.22
N LEU A 114 -7.82 7.78 3.13
CA LEU A 114 -7.94 8.46 1.85
C LEU A 114 -9.33 8.24 1.25
N ALA A 115 -9.84 7.01 1.27
CA ALA A 115 -11.20 6.69 0.83
C ALA A 115 -12.28 7.53 1.52
N ARG A 116 -12.15 7.76 2.84
CA ARG A 116 -13.08 8.60 3.61
C ARG A 116 -12.95 10.09 3.27
N ARG A 117 -11.72 10.57 3.03
CA ARG A 117 -11.41 12.00 2.81
C ARG A 117 -11.61 12.45 1.36
N HIS A 118 -11.38 11.55 0.41
CA HIS A 118 -11.50 11.78 -1.04
C HIS A 118 -12.46 10.75 -1.67
N PRO A 119 -13.78 10.87 -1.40
CA PRO A 119 -14.76 9.88 -1.85
C PRO A 119 -14.91 9.80 -3.38
N SER A 120 -14.45 10.81 -4.13
CA SER A 120 -14.38 10.80 -5.60
C SER A 120 -13.24 9.95 -6.16
N VAL A 121 -12.28 9.56 -5.34
CA VAL A 121 -11.14 8.71 -5.71
C VAL A 121 -11.38 7.32 -5.14
N LEU A 122 -11.29 6.29 -5.98
CA LEU A 122 -11.30 4.90 -5.51
C LEU A 122 -9.94 4.58 -4.88
N SER A 123 -9.87 4.59 -3.56
CA SER A 123 -8.69 4.20 -2.80
C SER A 123 -8.85 2.81 -2.22
N VAL A 124 -7.98 1.89 -2.61
CA VAL A 124 -8.00 0.49 -2.14
C VAL A 124 -6.59 0.04 -1.78
N ALA A 125 -6.50 -0.91 -0.85
CA ALA A 125 -5.24 -1.57 -0.53
C ALA A 125 -5.25 -3.01 -1.06
N VAL A 126 -4.11 -3.47 -1.57
CA VAL A 126 -3.97 -4.83 -2.12
C VAL A 126 -2.78 -5.51 -1.49
N HIS A 127 -2.83 -6.82 -1.29
CA HIS A 127 -1.63 -7.62 -1.09
C HIS A 127 -1.52 -8.70 -2.17
N PRO A 128 -0.32 -8.93 -2.71
CA PRO A 128 -0.11 -9.83 -3.84
C PRO A 128 -0.04 -11.31 -3.41
N GLY A 129 -0.51 -11.65 -2.21
CA GLY A 129 -0.19 -12.93 -1.58
C GLY A 129 1.27 -13.03 -1.15
N ILE A 130 1.76 -14.26 -1.08
CA ILE A 130 3.14 -14.58 -0.69
C ILE A 130 3.92 -14.88 -1.98
N VAL A 131 4.53 -13.84 -2.55
CA VAL A 131 5.36 -13.96 -3.76
C VAL A 131 6.81 -14.17 -3.34
N LEU A 132 7.30 -15.40 -3.46
CA LEU A 132 8.54 -15.81 -2.80
C LEU A 132 9.79 -15.62 -3.67
N ASN A 133 9.62 -15.49 -5.00
CA ASN A 133 10.66 -15.02 -5.93
C ASN A 133 10.84 -13.48 -5.89
N THR A 134 10.68 -12.87 -4.71
CA THR A 134 11.01 -11.47 -4.48
C THR A 134 12.29 -11.38 -3.66
N ASN A 135 13.13 -10.39 -3.94
CA ASN A 135 14.36 -10.12 -3.16
C ASN A 135 14.07 -9.65 -1.71
N LEU A 136 12.87 -9.90 -1.19
CA LEU A 136 12.33 -9.39 0.09
C LEU A 136 13.04 -10.01 1.30
N PHE A 137 13.44 -11.28 1.24
CA PHE A 137 14.04 -11.99 2.37
C PHE A 137 15.53 -12.32 2.18
N ASN A 138 16.17 -11.78 1.13
CA ASN A 138 17.56 -12.07 0.80
C ASN A 138 18.52 -11.86 1.98
N HIS A 139 18.26 -10.86 2.83
CA HIS A 139 19.08 -10.63 4.01
C HIS A 139 18.93 -11.75 5.07
N LEU A 140 17.72 -12.26 5.25
CA LEU A 140 17.41 -13.34 6.20
C LEU A 140 17.99 -14.69 5.73
N THR A 141 17.86 -14.98 4.43
CA THR A 141 18.33 -16.24 3.81
C THR A 141 19.85 -16.32 3.72
N ASN A 142 20.57 -15.19 3.81
CA ASN A 142 22.03 -15.14 3.70
C ASN A 142 22.78 -15.35 5.02
N LEU A 143 22.10 -15.54 6.15
CA LEU A 143 22.74 -15.83 7.44
C LEU A 143 23.20 -17.29 7.54
N PRO A 144 24.40 -17.59 8.06
CA PRO A 144 24.88 -18.97 8.19
C PRO A 144 24.00 -19.80 9.15
N LEU A 145 23.70 -21.05 8.78
CA LEU A 145 22.82 -22.03 9.47
C LEU A 145 21.33 -21.63 9.54
N ILE A 146 21.02 -20.42 10.00
CA ILE A 146 19.66 -19.87 10.06
C ILE A 146 19.08 -19.71 8.65
N GLY A 147 19.89 -19.21 7.71
CA GLY A 147 19.50 -19.05 6.31
C GLY A 147 19.20 -20.38 5.63
N THR A 148 19.92 -21.47 5.94
CA THR A 148 19.68 -22.80 5.37
C THR A 148 18.39 -23.43 5.91
N ILE A 149 18.16 -23.37 7.22
CA ILE A 149 16.92 -23.87 7.83
C ILE A 149 15.73 -23.03 7.37
N TYR A 150 15.89 -21.70 7.37
CA TYR A 150 14.89 -20.78 6.84
C TYR A 150 14.60 -21.09 5.39
N TRP A 151 15.62 -21.23 4.52
CA TRP A 151 15.46 -21.58 3.11
C TRP A 151 14.70 -22.90 2.89
N ILE A 152 15.02 -23.97 3.62
CA ILE A 152 14.28 -25.25 3.51
C ILE A 152 12.81 -25.08 3.91
N LEU A 153 12.54 -24.41 5.05
CA LEU A 153 11.17 -24.12 5.47
C LEU A 153 10.46 -23.22 4.44
N PHE A 154 11.17 -22.25 3.88
CA PHE A 154 10.70 -21.28 2.91
C PHE A 154 10.29 -21.94 1.59
N GLN A 155 11.02 -22.96 1.13
CA GLN A 155 10.66 -23.77 -0.04
C GLN A 155 9.40 -24.61 0.19
N ILE A 156 9.24 -25.16 1.40
CA ILE A 156 8.03 -25.91 1.77
C ILE A 156 6.82 -24.97 1.86
N PHE A 157 6.98 -23.78 2.42
CA PHE A 157 5.94 -22.75 2.42
C PHE A 157 5.63 -22.25 1.00
N ASP A 158 6.63 -22.08 0.13
CA ASP A 158 6.41 -21.71 -1.29
C ASP A 158 5.51 -22.70 -2.00
N TRP A 159 5.81 -23.98 -1.84
CA TRP A 159 5.03 -25.03 -2.48
C TRP A 159 3.56 -25.08 -2.01
N ILE A 160 3.25 -24.63 -0.79
CA ILE A 160 1.90 -24.73 -0.20
C ILE A 160 1.08 -23.43 -0.35
N ILE A 161 1.72 -22.25 -0.20
CA ILE A 161 1.04 -20.95 -0.13
C ILE A 161 1.68 -19.88 -1.04
N GLY A 162 2.74 -20.22 -1.75
CA GLY A 162 3.40 -19.36 -2.72
C GLY A 162 2.51 -19.13 -3.94
N VAL A 163 2.57 -17.92 -4.47
CA VAL A 163 1.89 -17.56 -5.72
C VAL A 163 2.91 -17.00 -6.70
N SER A 164 2.70 -17.22 -7.99
CA SER A 164 3.60 -16.71 -9.02
C SER A 164 3.58 -15.17 -9.07
N ASN A 165 4.55 -14.57 -9.77
CA ASN A 165 4.56 -13.12 -10.00
C ASN A 165 3.31 -12.67 -10.75
N GLU A 166 2.86 -13.47 -11.72
CA GLU A 166 1.65 -13.25 -12.50
C GLU A 166 0.41 -13.29 -11.60
N GLU A 167 0.28 -14.32 -10.76
CA GLU A 167 -0.84 -14.47 -9.83
C GLU A 167 -0.87 -13.35 -8.78
N GLY A 168 0.29 -12.99 -8.23
CA GLY A 168 0.43 -11.89 -7.29
C GLY A 168 0.09 -10.53 -7.90
N SER A 169 0.28 -10.35 -9.21
CA SER A 169 -0.08 -9.12 -9.93
C SER A 169 -1.60 -8.96 -10.12
N TYR A 170 -2.35 -10.05 -10.11
CA TYR A 170 -3.76 -10.06 -10.51
C TYR A 170 -4.62 -9.13 -9.65
N ALA A 171 -4.38 -9.08 -8.34
CA ALA A 171 -5.13 -8.21 -7.43
C ALA A 171 -4.94 -6.72 -7.78
N THR A 172 -3.70 -6.32 -8.02
CA THR A 172 -3.34 -4.97 -8.45
C THR A 172 -3.95 -4.62 -9.79
N LEU A 173 -3.84 -5.53 -10.78
CA LEU A 173 -4.41 -5.35 -12.12
C LEU A 173 -5.93 -5.25 -12.08
N LYS A 174 -6.61 -6.11 -11.32
CA LYS A 174 -8.06 -6.03 -11.13
C LYS A 174 -8.45 -4.69 -10.50
N CYS A 175 -7.77 -4.25 -9.45
CA CYS A 175 -8.08 -2.98 -8.80
C CYS A 175 -7.86 -1.78 -9.74
N ALA A 176 -6.83 -1.86 -10.60
CA ALA A 176 -6.51 -0.82 -11.58
C ALA A 176 -7.48 -0.77 -12.76
N LEU A 177 -7.88 -1.93 -13.28
CA LEU A 177 -8.49 -2.02 -14.61
C LEU A 177 -9.95 -2.48 -14.59
N SER A 178 -10.44 -3.04 -13.49
CA SER A 178 -11.81 -3.57 -13.43
C SER A 178 -12.85 -2.47 -13.54
N ASP A 179 -13.77 -2.64 -14.48
CA ASP A 179 -14.97 -1.81 -14.62
C ASP A 179 -16.03 -2.11 -13.55
N ASP A 180 -15.91 -3.21 -12.81
CA ASP A 180 -16.78 -3.59 -11.70
C ASP A 180 -16.13 -3.23 -10.34
N LEU A 181 -15.58 -2.02 -10.23
CA LEU A 181 -15.15 -1.46 -8.96
C LEU A 181 -15.56 0.01 -8.89
N TYR A 182 -16.31 0.36 -7.86
CA TYR A 182 -16.96 1.66 -7.75
C TYR A 182 -16.65 2.31 -6.40
N THR A 183 -16.48 3.63 -6.41
CA THR A 183 -16.26 4.43 -5.18
C THR A 183 -17.38 4.25 -4.14
N CYS A 184 -18.63 4.14 -4.57
CA CYS A 184 -19.77 3.98 -3.66
C CYS A 184 -19.83 2.61 -2.95
N ARG A 185 -19.19 1.57 -3.51
CA ARG A 185 -19.27 0.19 -3.02
C ARG A 185 -17.95 -0.33 -2.47
N ASP A 186 -16.84 0.04 -3.10
CA ASP A 186 -15.55 -0.64 -2.93
C ASP A 186 -14.45 0.24 -2.33
N ASN A 187 -14.73 1.52 -2.07
CA ASN A 187 -13.74 2.44 -1.54
C ASN A 187 -13.30 2.05 -0.11
N GLY A 188 -12.00 2.09 0.14
CA GLY A 188 -11.37 1.68 1.41
C GLY A 188 -11.31 0.15 1.63
N LYS A 189 -11.70 -0.66 0.64
CA LYS A 189 -11.58 -2.11 0.73
C LYS A 189 -10.13 -2.59 0.61
N TYR A 190 -9.94 -3.82 1.08
CA TYR A 190 -8.67 -4.54 1.03
C TYR A 190 -8.84 -5.80 0.20
N PHE A 191 -7.94 -6.04 -0.76
CA PHE A 191 -8.00 -7.19 -1.66
C PHE A 191 -6.76 -8.07 -1.53
N MET A 192 -6.97 -9.39 -1.62
CA MET A 192 -5.92 -10.41 -1.65
C MET A 192 -5.63 -10.88 -3.07
N THR A 193 -4.72 -11.86 -3.21
CA THR A 193 -4.42 -12.53 -4.48
C THR A 193 -5.69 -12.90 -5.24
N TYR A 194 -5.63 -12.83 -6.58
CA TYR A 194 -6.78 -12.99 -7.47
C TYR A 194 -7.86 -11.90 -7.30
N GLY A 195 -7.58 -10.84 -6.54
CA GLY A 195 -8.46 -9.68 -6.39
C GLY A 195 -9.74 -9.98 -5.61
N VAL A 196 -9.67 -10.93 -4.68
CA VAL A 196 -10.76 -11.27 -3.76
C VAL A 196 -10.77 -10.29 -2.60
N GLU A 197 -11.94 -9.74 -2.26
CA GLU A 197 -12.09 -8.88 -1.09
C GLU A 197 -11.74 -9.65 0.19
N SER A 198 -11.01 -9.01 1.10
CA SER A 198 -10.54 -9.61 2.35
C SER A 198 -10.57 -8.60 3.49
N THR A 199 -10.38 -9.10 4.71
CA THR A 199 -10.25 -8.28 5.91
C THR A 199 -8.78 -8.22 6.32
N PRO A 200 -8.16 -7.03 6.43
CA PRO A 200 -6.81 -6.89 6.94
C PRO A 200 -6.80 -7.09 8.47
N SER A 201 -5.62 -7.02 9.10
CA SER A 201 -5.52 -7.10 10.56
C SER A 201 -6.41 -6.08 11.28
N TRP A 202 -6.82 -6.40 12.51
CA TRP A 202 -7.64 -5.50 13.32
C TRP A 202 -6.95 -4.14 13.59
N ILE A 203 -5.61 -4.10 13.61
CA ILE A 203 -4.84 -2.84 13.70
C ILE A 203 -5.00 -2.02 12.42
N ALA A 204 -4.79 -2.67 11.27
CA ALA A 204 -4.89 -2.04 9.96
C ALA A 204 -6.32 -1.60 9.61
N ASN A 205 -7.32 -2.30 10.15
CA ASN A 205 -8.74 -2.00 9.94
C ASN A 205 -9.31 -0.99 10.95
N ASN A 206 -8.54 -0.59 11.96
CA ASN A 206 -9.01 0.34 12.98
C ASN A 206 -8.95 1.79 12.49
N GLU A 207 -10.11 2.43 12.41
CA GLU A 207 -10.27 3.80 11.92
C GLU A 207 -9.47 4.83 12.74
N LYS A 208 -9.53 4.72 14.08
CA LYS A 208 -8.82 5.62 15.00
C LYS A 208 -7.31 5.55 14.79
N TYR A 209 -6.75 4.34 14.67
CA TYR A 209 -5.31 4.17 14.42
C TYR A 209 -4.89 4.69 13.04
N GLY A 210 -5.79 4.61 12.06
CA GLY A 210 -5.54 5.21 10.75
C GLY A 210 -5.53 6.73 10.79
N ASP A 211 -6.44 7.35 11.55
CA ASP A 211 -6.46 8.80 11.74
C ASP A 211 -5.24 9.31 12.52
N GLU A 212 -4.78 8.56 13.52
CA GLU A 212 -3.52 8.84 14.24
C GLU A 212 -2.30 8.76 13.30
N SER A 213 -2.22 7.70 12.48
CA SER A 213 -1.15 7.53 11.49
C SER A 213 -1.15 8.63 10.43
N TRP A 214 -2.33 9.06 9.98
CA TRP A 214 -2.50 10.19 9.06
C TRP A 214 -1.98 11.48 9.67
N ALA A 215 -2.47 11.85 10.86
CA ALA A 215 -2.08 13.07 11.54
C ALA A 215 -0.57 13.12 11.83
N TRP A 216 0.00 12.00 12.28
CA TRP A 216 1.43 11.89 12.50
C TRP A 216 2.23 12.10 11.21
N THR A 217 1.77 11.52 10.09
CA THR A 217 2.46 11.62 8.79
C THR A 217 2.44 13.06 8.26
N ILE A 218 1.30 13.75 8.37
CA ILE A 218 1.18 15.17 8.03
C ILE A 218 2.16 16.00 8.86
N GLU A 219 2.21 15.78 10.17
CA GLU A 219 3.08 16.53 11.08
C GLU A 219 4.56 16.26 10.79
N LEU A 220 4.94 15.00 10.55
CA LEU A 220 6.30 14.65 10.14
C LEU A 220 6.70 15.40 8.87
N LEU A 221 5.86 15.34 7.83
CA LEU A 221 6.16 15.96 6.53
C LEU A 221 6.28 17.48 6.64
N ARG A 222 5.42 18.12 7.43
CA ARG A 222 5.53 19.57 7.74
C ARG A 222 6.83 19.91 8.45
N LYS A 223 7.24 19.13 9.45
CA LYS A 223 8.54 19.29 10.12
C LYS A 223 9.72 19.12 9.18
N LYS A 224 9.58 18.29 8.13
CA LYS A 224 10.57 18.10 7.07
C LYS A 224 10.48 19.16 5.96
N GLY A 225 9.65 20.19 6.13
CA GLY A 225 9.54 21.32 5.20
C GLY A 225 8.63 21.08 4.01
N HIS A 226 7.82 20.02 4.02
CA HIS A 226 6.81 19.78 2.98
C HIS A 226 5.49 20.45 3.35
N ASP A 227 5.00 21.29 2.44
CA ASP A 227 3.65 21.83 2.51
C ASP A 227 2.66 20.81 1.94
N ILE A 228 1.77 20.29 2.79
CA ILE A 228 0.73 19.30 2.46
C ILE A 228 -0.59 20.05 2.31
N LYS A 229 -1.12 20.09 1.09
CA LYS A 229 -2.25 20.94 0.71
C LYS A 229 -3.47 20.14 0.31
N SER A 230 -3.25 18.99 -0.30
CA SER A 230 -4.28 18.24 -1.01
C SER A 230 -4.76 17.04 -0.19
N LEU A 231 -4.10 16.73 0.93
CA LEU A 231 -4.44 15.67 1.89
C LEU A 231 -4.73 16.20 3.30
#